data_AF-A0A7C6YL20-F1
#
_entry.id   AF-A0A7C6YL20-F1
#
_cell.length_a   1.000
_cell.length_b   1.000
_cell.length_c   1.000
_cell.angle_alpha   90.00
_cell.angle_beta   90.00
_cell.angle_gamma   90.00
#
_symmetry.space_group_name_H-M   'P 1'
#
loop_
_entity.id
_entity.type
_entity.pdbx_description
1 polymer ?
#
loop_
_entity_poly.entity_id
_entity_poly.type
_entity_poly.pdbx_seq_one_letter_code
_entity_poly.pdbx_strand_id
1 'polypeptide(L)' 'MEKSRLYEVWNNYGVIGLGLLSPLILGAPLGSAVGIVLGAGKKRLILWISIGILLWSVGLTFAGFMGFLAFENIV' A
#
# COMPACT_ATOMS: atom_id res chain seq x y z
N MET A 1 -17.52 -10.26 22.43
CA MET A 1 -16.06 -10.16 22.19
C MET A 1 -15.69 -8.70 22.29
N GLU A 2 -15.03 -8.31 23.38
CA GLU A 2 -14.57 -6.95 23.59
C GLU A 2 -13.51 -6.64 22.51
N LYS A 3 -13.78 -5.69 21.62
CA LYS A 3 -12.78 -5.27 20.62
C LYS A 3 -11.65 -4.61 21.39
N SER A 4 -10.49 -5.27 21.43
CA SER A 4 -9.32 -4.71 22.08
C SER A 4 -8.95 -3.39 21.39
N ARG A 5 -8.48 -2.41 22.17
CA ARG A 5 -8.03 -1.11 21.62
C ARG A 5 -6.99 -1.29 20.51
N LEU A 6 -6.18 -2.33 20.59
CA LEU A 6 -5.23 -2.71 19.53
C LEU A 6 -5.91 -3.08 18.22
N TYR A 7 -7.01 -3.82 18.25
CA TYR A 7 -7.78 -4.14 17.05
C TYR A 7 -8.37 -2.88 16.41
N GLU A 8 -8.83 -1.93 17.22
CA GLU A 8 -9.41 -0.68 16.74
C GLU A 8 -8.36 0.21 16.06
N VAL A 9 -7.19 0.35 16.69
CA VAL A 9 -6.03 1.05 16.11
C VAL A 9 -5.55 0.35 14.85
N TRP A 10 -5.44 -0.99 14.86
CA TRP A 10 -5.07 -1.78 13.70
C TRP A 10 -6.03 -1.56 12.53
N ASN A 11 -7.33 -1.68 12.79
CA ASN A 11 -8.33 -1.54 11.74
C ASN A 11 -8.33 -0.11 11.16
N ASN A 12 -8.09 0.91 12.00
CA ASN A 12 -8.12 2.31 11.57
C ASN A 12 -6.84 2.79 10.89
N TYR A 13 -5.66 2.41 11.39
CA TYR A 13 -4.37 2.92 10.90
C TYR A 13 -3.51 1.83 10.28
N GLY A 14 -3.49 0.63 10.88
CA GLY A 14 -2.70 -0.50 10.40
C GLY A 14 -3.11 -0.97 9.00
N VAL A 15 -4.41 -1.15 8.76
CA VAL A 15 -4.94 -1.58 7.45
C VAL A 15 -4.70 -0.51 6.37
N ILE A 16 -4.81 0.77 6.72
CA ILE A 16 -4.56 1.87 5.80
C ILE A 16 -3.07 1.91 5.44
N GLY A 17 -2.19 1.90 6.45
CA GLY A 17 -0.75 1.92 6.26
C GLY A 17 -0.26 0.72 5.46
N LEU A 18 -0.74 -0.48 5.79
CA LEU A 18 -0.47 -1.68 5.00
C LEU A 18 -0.92 -1.49 3.56
N GLY A 19 -2.16 -1.07 3.30
CA GLY A 19 -2.66 -0.95 1.94
C GLY A 19 -1.90 0.06 1.09
N LEU A 20 -1.48 1.17 1.68
CA LEU A 20 -0.73 2.20 0.96
C LEU A 20 0.74 1.82 0.75
N LEU A 21 1.39 1.19 1.73
CA LEU A 21 2.83 0.92 1.67
C LEU A 21 3.16 -0.47 1.12
N SER A 22 2.29 -1.45 1.30
CA SER A 22 2.58 -2.83 0.90
C SER A 22 2.86 -2.98 -0.59
N PRO A 23 2.18 -2.29 -1.53
CA PRO A 23 2.45 -2.47 -2.96
C PRO A 23 3.90 -2.16 -3.34
N LEU A 24 4.53 -1.21 -2.66
CA LEU A 24 5.92 -0.82 -2.91
C LEU A 24 6.92 -1.74 -2.18
N ILE A 25 6.66 -2.07 -0.91
CA ILE A 25 7.65 -2.76 -0.06
C ILE A 25 7.54 -4.28 -0.20
N LEU A 26 6.34 -4.85 -0.06
CA LEU A 26 6.11 -6.30 -0.05
C LEU A 26 5.44 -6.81 -1.33
N GLY A 27 4.81 -5.93 -2.11
CA GLY A 27 3.85 -6.28 -3.14
C GLY A 27 2.43 -6.51 -2.59
N ALA A 28 1.44 -6.37 -3.48
CA ALA A 28 0.02 -6.49 -3.13
C ALA A 28 -0.39 -7.87 -2.59
N PRO A 29 0.08 -9.02 -3.13
CA PRO A 29 -0.30 -10.34 -2.61
C PRO A 29 0.19 -10.56 -1.17
N LEU A 30 1.47 -10.29 -0.91
CA LEU A 30 2.04 -10.44 0.44
C LEU A 30 1.42 -9.46 1.43
N GLY A 31 1.23 -8.20 1.04
CA GLY A 31 0.53 -7.21 1.86
C GLY A 31 -0.90 -7.64 2.23
N SER A 32 -1.63 -8.21 1.26
CA SER A 32 -2.96 -8.75 1.51
C SER A 32 -2.94 -9.95 2.46
N ALA A 33 -1.99 -10.87 2.30
CA ALA A 33 -1.84 -12.03 3.19
C ALA A 33 -1.59 -11.58 4.64
N VAL A 34 -0.65 -10.64 4.84
CA VAL A 34 -0.35 -10.07 6.16
C VAL A 34 -1.58 -9.38 6.75
N GLY A 35 -2.28 -8.56 5.96
CA GLY A 35 -3.50 -7.90 6.41
C GLY A 35 -4.58 -8.88 6.88
N ILE A 36 -4.82 -9.95 6.12
CA ILE A 36 -5.82 -10.97 6.48
C ILE A 36 -5.40 -11.74 7.74
N VAL A 37 -4.13 -12.14 7.87
CA VAL A 37 -3.61 -12.84 9.05
C VAL A 37 -3.76 -11.98 10.32
N LEU A 38 -3.57 -10.68 10.20
CA LEU A 38 -3.74 -9.72 11.29
C LEU A 38 -5.21 -9.30 11.52
N GLY A 39 -6.17 -9.97 10.85
CA GLY A 39 -7.60 -9.76 11.08
C GLY A 39 -8.18 -8.52 10.39
N ALA A 40 -7.54 -8.01 9.34
CA ALA A 40 -8.09 -6.91 8.54
C ALA A 40 -9.37 -7.34 7.80
N GLY A 41 -10.33 -6.43 7.73
CA GLY A 41 -11.55 -6.64 6.94
C GLY A 41 -11.24 -6.69 5.44
N LYS A 42 -11.57 -7.80 4.77
CA LYS A 42 -11.27 -8.06 3.35
C LYS A 42 -11.58 -6.88 2.42
N LYS A 43 -12.80 -6.33 2.52
CA LYS A 43 -13.25 -5.21 1.66
C LYS A 43 -12.41 -3.95 1.86
N ARG A 44 -12.15 -3.58 3.12
CA ARG A 44 -11.36 -2.40 3.47
C ARG A 44 -9.90 -2.58 3.03
N LEU A 45 -9.33 -3.75 3.28
CA LEU A 45 -7.95 -4.07 2.89
C LEU A 45 -7.75 -3.98 1.37
N ILE A 46 -8.66 -4.58 0.59
CA ILE A 46 -8.59 -4.52 -0.88
C ILE A 46 -8.67 -3.07 -1.37
N LEU A 47 -9.60 -2.27 -0.83
CA LEU A 47 -9.70 -0.85 -1.19
C LEU A 47 -8.40 -0.08 -0.95
N TRP A 48 -7.80 -0.22 0.23
CA TRP A 48 -6.56 0.50 0.56
C TRP A 48 -5.36 0.00 -0.25
N ILE A 49 -5.27 -1.31 -0.50
CA ILE A 49 -4.25 -1.88 -1.39
C ILE A 49 -4.41 -1.34 -2.82
N SER A 50 -5.63 -1.29 -3.36
CA SER A 50 -5.89 -0.72 -4.70
C SER A 50 -5.50 0.76 -4.78
N ILE A 51 -5.83 1.55 -3.76
CA ILE A 51 -5.40 2.96 -3.68
C ILE A 51 -3.87 3.05 -3.65
N GLY A 52 -3.20 2.22 -2.86
CA GLY A 52 -1.74 2.18 -2.81
C GLY A 52 -1.10 1.80 -4.15
N ILE A 53 -1.68 0.82 -4.86
CA ILE A 53 -1.23 0.43 -6.20
C ILE A 53 -1.34 1.63 -7.14
N LEU A 54 -2.49 2.30 -7.21
CA LEU A 54 -2.67 3.47 -8.08
C LEU A 54 -1.68 4.58 -7.74
N LEU A 55 -1.50 4.88 -6.46
CA LEU A 55 -0.58 5.90 -5.97
C LEU A 55 0.86 5.59 -6.40
N TRP A 56 1.33 4.37 -6.18
CA TRP A 56 2.70 3.99 -6.52
C TRP A 56 2.91 3.74 -8.01
N SER A 57 1.92 3.24 -8.74
CA SER A 57 1.99 3.13 -10.20
C SER A 57 2.19 4.51 -10.83
N VAL A 58 1.36 5.49 -10.47
CA VAL A 58 1.52 6.86 -10.98
C VAL A 58 2.84 7.47 -10.51
N GLY A 59 3.16 7.33 -9.22
CA GLY A 59 4.39 7.89 -8.65
C GLY A 59 5.67 7.34 -9.27
N LEU A 60 5.76 6.02 -9.45
CA LEU A 60 6.94 5.37 -10.05
C LEU A 60 7.02 5.63 -11.55
N THR A 61 5.90 5.67 -12.27
CA THR A 61 5.90 6.06 -13.69
C THR A 61 6.40 7.49 -13.85
N PHE A 62 5.93 8.42 -13.02
CA PHE A 62 6.40 9.81 -13.08
C PHE A 62 7.89 9.93 -12.71
N ALA A 63 8.32 9.24 -11.66
CA ALA A 63 9.73 9.21 -11.26
C ALA A 63 10.63 8.63 -12.36
N GLY A 64 10.20 7.55 -13.02
CA GLY A 64 10.91 6.95 -14.14
C GLY A 64 10.97 7.88 -15.35
N PHE A 65 9.85 8.53 -15.70
CA PHE A 65 9.81 9.49 -16.80
C PHE A 65 10.74 10.69 -16.57
N MET A 66 10.70 11.28 -15.38
CA MET A 66 11.58 12.38 -15.01
C MET A 66 13.05 11.95 -14.99
N GLY A 67 13.34 10.75 -14.48
CA GLY A 67 14.70 10.20 -14.48
C GLY A 67 15.23 9.96 -15.90
N PHE A 68 14.40 9.43 -16.79
CA PHE A 68 14.75 9.22 -18.19
C PHE A 68 15.05 10.55 -18.91
N LEU A 69 14.16 11.54 -18.74
CA LEU A 69 14.34 12.87 -19.32
C LEU A 69 15.62 13.54 -18.79
N ALA A 70 15.88 13.43 -17.48
CA ALA A 70 17.12 13.97 -16.90
C ALA A 70 18.36 13.30 -17.49
N PHE A 71 18.33 11.98 -17.73
CA PHE A 71 19.43 11.24 -18.34
C PHE A 71 19.68 11.67 -19.80
N GLU A 72 18.63 11.83 -20.60
CA GLU A 72 18.72 12.31 -21.99
C GLU A 72 19.29 13.73 -22.09
N ASN A 73 19.02 14.60 -21.11
CA ASN A 73 19.60 15.95 -21.10
C ASN A 73 21.09 15.99 -20.73
N ILE A 74 21.64 14.92 -20.13
CA ILE A 74 23.02 14.86 -19.66
C ILE A 74 23.96 14.22 -20.71
N VAL A 75 23.44 13.31 -21.54
CA VAL A 75 24.20 12.59 -22.59
C VAL A 75 24.07 13.30 -23.93
#